data_AF-T1K4R5-F1
#
_entry.id   AF-T1K4R5-F1
#
_cell.length_a   1.000
_cell.length_b   1.000
_cell.length_c   1.000
_cell.angle_alpha   90.00
_cell.angle_beta   90.00
_cell.angle_gamma   90.00
#
_symmetry.space_group_name_H-M   'P 1'
#
loop_
_entity.id
_entity.type
_entity.pdbx_description
1 polymer ?
#
loop_
_entity_poly.entity_id
_entity_poly.type
_entity_poly.pdbx_seq_one_letter_code
_entity_poly.pdbx_strand_id
1 'polypeptide(L)'
;MDKVIKTKTARGKRKLLQKEPKVIEGPKNCVFLRSSTINQFTTDVMKDICTLKKPFTVFRNKHGNKFILPFEDVSPVEFLCKKYECPLFVVGSHSKKRANNIVMGRTFDNQVLDMFELGIENYKPMAEFKIRNFLIDFFVGCKLEGLKLSGVEHVIQVVAHESKILFRCYKVRLSPTGTKYSKVELEEMAPRIDFF
;
A
#
# COMPACT_ATOMS: atom_id res chain seq x y z
N MET A 1 4.51 -32.26 0.87
CA MET A 1 4.52 -31.90 -0.57
C MET A 1 3.10 -31.64 -1.00
N ASP A 2 2.73 -30.36 -1.21
CA ASP A 2 1.40 -30.00 -1.71
C ASP A 2 1.16 -30.67 -3.07
N LYS A 3 0.02 -31.37 -3.23
CA LYS A 3 -0.36 -32.01 -4.50
C LYS A 3 -0.41 -30.95 -5.60
N VAL A 4 0.43 -31.09 -6.63
CA VAL A 4 0.42 -30.21 -7.81
C VAL A 4 -0.89 -30.42 -8.58
N ILE A 5 -1.85 -29.50 -8.40
CA ILE A 5 -3.14 -29.54 -9.08
C ILE A 5 -2.92 -29.17 -10.55
N LYS A 6 -2.95 -30.17 -11.45
CA LYS A 6 -2.93 -29.91 -12.90
C LYS A 6 -4.23 -29.20 -13.31
N THR A 7 -4.12 -27.95 -13.78
CA THR A 7 -5.28 -27.20 -14.27
C THR A 7 -5.72 -27.67 -15.65
N LYS A 8 -7.02 -27.86 -15.84
CA LYS A 8 -7.61 -28.27 -17.12
C LYS A 8 -7.69 -27.14 -18.17
N THR A 9 -7.63 -25.88 -17.74
CA THR A 9 -7.82 -24.71 -18.63
C THR A 9 -6.51 -23.94 -18.86
N ALA A 10 -6.34 -23.41 -20.08
CA ALA A 10 -5.17 -22.58 -20.42
C ALA A 10 -5.04 -21.34 -19.53
N ARG A 11 -6.17 -20.72 -19.13
CA ARG A 11 -6.20 -19.60 -18.18
C ARG A 11 -5.67 -20.01 -16.80
N GLY A 12 -6.07 -21.18 -16.29
CA GLY A 12 -5.56 -21.73 -15.03
C GLY A 12 -4.06 -21.98 -15.08
N LYS A 13 -3.57 -22.55 -16.18
CA LYS A 13 -2.13 -22.79 -16.41
C LYS A 13 -1.34 -21.49 -16.41
N ARG A 14 -1.81 -20.45 -17.11
CA ARG A 14 -1.17 -19.12 -17.11
C ARG A 14 -1.10 -18.52 -15.70
N LYS A 15 -2.17 -18.68 -14.90
CA LYS A 15 -2.20 -18.18 -13.52
C LYS A 15 -1.24 -18.94 -12.60
N LEU A 16 -1.10 -20.25 -12.76
CA LEU A 16 -0.11 -21.04 -12.01
C LEU A 16 1.32 -20.62 -12.36
N LEU A 17 1.65 -20.50 -13.65
CA LEU A 17 2.97 -20.01 -14.11
C LEU A 17 3.30 -18.61 -13.57
N GLN A 18 2.29 -17.74 -13.40
CA GLN A 18 2.51 -16.43 -12.81
C GLN A 18 2.85 -16.47 -11.31
N LYS A 19 2.43 -17.53 -10.59
CA LYS A 19 2.68 -17.74 -9.16
C LYS A 19 4.01 -18.43 -8.86
N GLU A 20 4.58 -19.12 -9.85
CA GLU A 20 5.87 -19.80 -9.66
C GLU A 20 6.95 -18.79 -9.27
N PRO A 21 7.92 -19.19 -8.42
CA PRO A 21 9.05 -18.35 -8.05
C PRO A 21 9.78 -17.81 -9.28
N LYS A 22 10.17 -16.54 -9.25
CA LYS A 22 10.87 -15.87 -10.34
C LYS A 22 12.18 -15.29 -9.81
N VAL A 23 13.23 -15.33 -10.63
CA VAL A 23 14.53 -14.72 -10.31
C VAL A 23 14.38 -13.22 -10.06
N ILE A 24 13.55 -12.55 -10.87
CA ILE A 24 13.21 -11.13 -10.70
C ILE A 24 11.73 -11.05 -10.31
N GLU A 25 11.47 -10.64 -9.07
CA GLU A 25 10.12 -10.46 -8.55
C GLU A 25 9.48 -9.14 -9.04
N GLY A 26 8.16 -9.15 -9.12
CA GLY A 26 7.37 -7.93 -9.32
C GLY A 26 7.15 -7.15 -8.02
N PRO A 27 6.36 -6.07 -8.07
CA PRO A 27 5.96 -5.33 -6.88
C PRO A 27 5.16 -6.22 -5.92
N LYS A 28 5.47 -6.12 -4.62
CA LYS A 28 4.79 -6.86 -3.57
C LYS A 28 3.39 -6.30 -3.31
N ASN A 29 2.38 -7.13 -3.57
CA ASN A 29 0.97 -6.83 -3.30
C ASN A 29 0.67 -6.90 -1.80
N CYS A 30 -0.26 -6.06 -1.34
CA CYS A 30 -0.67 -5.99 0.06
C CYS A 30 -2.17 -6.25 0.23
N VAL A 31 -2.53 -7.14 1.14
CA VAL A 31 -3.93 -7.38 1.52
C VAL A 31 -4.28 -6.62 2.80
N PHE A 32 -5.38 -5.88 2.77
CA PHE A 32 -5.94 -5.19 3.93
C PHE A 32 -7.12 -5.97 4.48
N LEU A 33 -7.02 -6.38 5.74
CA LEU A 33 -7.95 -7.26 6.43
C LEU A 33 -8.53 -6.55 7.64
N ARG A 34 -9.86 -6.60 7.76
CA ARG A 34 -10.57 -6.05 8.92
C ARG A 34 -10.84 -7.15 9.92
N SER A 35 -10.34 -6.99 11.15
CA SER A 35 -10.78 -7.82 12.26
C SER A 35 -12.21 -7.45 12.67
N SER A 36 -12.90 -8.33 13.38
CA SER A 36 -14.29 -8.11 13.78
C SER A 36 -14.46 -6.91 14.72
N THR A 37 -13.43 -6.61 15.52
CA THR A 37 -13.38 -5.55 16.55
C THR A 37 -12.97 -4.18 16.03
N ILE A 38 -12.70 -4.03 14.73
CA ILE A 38 -12.20 -2.76 14.17
C ILE A 38 -13.24 -1.62 14.33
N ASN A 39 -12.78 -0.43 14.69
CA ASN A 39 -13.60 0.78 14.71
C ASN A 39 -13.51 1.57 13.40
N GLN A 40 -14.34 2.61 13.27
CA GLN A 40 -14.38 3.45 12.07
C GLN A 40 -13.06 4.22 11.88
N PHE A 41 -12.50 4.77 12.96
CA PHE A 41 -11.21 5.47 12.95
C PHE A 41 -10.08 4.64 12.30
N THR A 42 -9.87 3.41 12.79
CA THR A 42 -8.84 2.50 12.26
C THR A 42 -9.15 2.09 10.83
N THR A 43 -10.44 1.92 10.51
CA THR A 43 -10.87 1.60 9.15
C THR A 43 -10.51 2.72 8.17
N ASP A 44 -10.65 3.98 8.56
CA ASP A 44 -10.32 5.12 7.69
C ASP A 44 -8.80 5.26 7.52
N VAL A 45 -8.01 5.07 8.58
CA VAL A 45 -6.55 4.99 8.46
C VAL A 45 -6.14 3.90 7.47
N MET A 46 -6.72 2.70 7.58
CA MET A 46 -6.43 1.61 6.65
C MET A 46 -6.81 1.94 5.20
N LYS A 47 -7.90 2.67 4.96
CA LYS A 47 -8.29 3.10 3.60
C LYS A 47 -7.31 4.10 3.02
N ASP A 48 -6.80 5.02 3.83
CA ASP A 48 -5.81 6.00 3.41
C ASP A 48 -4.48 5.31 3.07
N ILE A 49 -3.99 4.41 3.94
CA ILE A 49 -2.80 3.59 3.65
C ILE A 49 -3.02 2.72 2.40
N CYS A 50 -4.21 2.13 2.25
CA CYS A 50 -4.56 1.35 1.07
C CYS A 50 -4.52 2.20 -0.21
N THR A 51 -4.94 3.47 -0.13
CA THR A 51 -4.92 4.40 -1.26
C THR A 51 -3.48 4.74 -1.66
N LEU A 52 -2.58 4.94 -0.70
CA LEU A 52 -1.15 5.18 -0.95
C LEU A 52 -0.46 4.00 -1.65
N LYS A 53 -0.91 2.77 -1.40
CA LYS A 53 -0.29 1.55 -1.95
C LYS A 53 -0.95 1.06 -3.27
N LYS A 54 -2.02 1.72 -3.75
CA LYS A 54 -2.64 1.40 -5.06
C LYS A 54 -1.60 1.52 -6.20
N PRO A 55 -1.66 0.67 -7.24
CA PRO A 55 -2.68 -0.35 -7.50
C PRO A 55 -2.40 -1.71 -6.86
N PHE A 56 -1.29 -1.87 -6.12
CA PHE A 56 -0.81 -3.15 -5.57
C PHE A 56 -1.48 -3.52 -4.25
N THR A 57 -2.80 -3.32 -4.16
CA THR A 57 -3.59 -3.55 -2.95
C THR A 57 -4.85 -4.34 -3.21
N VAL A 58 -5.22 -5.14 -2.21
CA VAL A 58 -6.50 -5.83 -2.15
C VAL A 58 -7.14 -5.47 -0.82
N PHE A 59 -8.13 -4.58 -0.84
CA PHE A 59 -8.90 -4.25 0.35
C PHE A 59 -10.07 -5.20 0.50
N ARG A 60 -10.17 -5.91 1.63
CA ARG A 60 -11.27 -6.84 1.88
C ARG A 60 -12.19 -6.33 2.97
N ASN A 61 -13.47 -6.32 2.61
CA ASN A 61 -14.53 -6.13 3.57
C ASN A 61 -14.57 -7.32 4.54
N LYS A 62 -15.06 -7.06 5.76
CA LYS A 62 -15.12 -7.97 6.90
C LYS A 62 -15.57 -9.37 6.42
N HIS A 63 -14.66 -10.35 6.48
CA HIS A 63 -14.93 -11.71 6.01
C HIS A 63 -15.65 -12.49 7.12
N GLY A 64 -16.97 -12.30 7.21
CA GLY A 64 -17.78 -12.87 8.28
C GLY A 64 -17.41 -12.33 9.67
N ASN A 65 -18.05 -12.87 10.71
CA ASN A 65 -17.81 -12.50 12.12
C ASN A 65 -16.47 -13.01 12.69
N LYS A 66 -15.45 -13.25 11.85
CA LYS A 66 -14.20 -13.85 12.31
C LYS A 66 -13.30 -12.81 12.96
N PHE A 67 -12.88 -13.09 14.20
CA PHE A 67 -11.80 -12.36 14.87
C PHE A 67 -10.48 -12.75 14.20
N ILE A 68 -9.74 -11.77 13.70
CA ILE A 68 -8.38 -11.98 13.18
C ILE A 68 -7.44 -11.35 14.20
N LEU A 69 -6.70 -12.21 14.90
CA LEU A 69 -5.73 -11.84 15.93
C LEU A 69 -4.40 -12.49 15.55
N PRO A 70 -3.56 -11.82 14.73
CA PRO A 70 -2.38 -12.44 14.12
C PRO A 70 -1.36 -13.02 15.12
N PHE A 71 -1.28 -12.46 16.32
CA PHE A 71 -0.40 -12.96 17.38
C PHE A 71 -0.96 -14.17 18.15
N GLU A 72 -2.26 -14.48 18.01
CA GLU A 72 -2.87 -15.65 18.62
C GLU A 72 -2.99 -16.80 17.61
N ASP A 73 -3.44 -16.50 16.38
CA ASP A 73 -3.56 -17.46 15.28
C ASP A 73 -3.23 -16.80 13.94
N VAL A 74 -2.16 -17.29 13.31
CA VAL A 74 -1.67 -16.85 11.99
C VAL A 74 -2.43 -17.47 10.82
N SER A 75 -3.10 -18.61 11.04
CA SER A 75 -3.73 -19.41 9.98
C SER A 75 -4.70 -18.62 9.09
N PRO A 76 -5.57 -17.71 9.62
CA PRO A 76 -6.46 -16.91 8.80
C PRO A 76 -5.69 -15.93 7.90
N VAL A 77 -4.59 -15.36 8.41
CA VAL A 77 -3.76 -14.41 7.67
C VAL A 77 -3.05 -15.13 6.52
N GLU A 78 -2.42 -16.27 6.80
CA GLU A 78 -1.72 -17.09 5.79
C GLU A 78 -2.69 -17.57 4.70
N PHE A 79 -3.86 -18.07 5.09
CA PHE A 79 -4.91 -18.48 4.15
C PHE A 79 -5.33 -17.33 3.24
N LEU A 80 -5.56 -16.14 3.80
CA LEU A 80 -5.99 -14.98 3.02
C LEU A 80 -4.86 -14.43 2.13
N CYS A 81 -3.62 -14.42 2.61
CA CYS A 81 -2.44 -14.04 1.82
C CYS A 81 -2.24 -14.99 0.63
N LYS A 82 -2.32 -16.31 0.85
CA LYS A 82 -2.26 -17.34 -0.20
C LYS A 82 -3.41 -17.22 -1.19
N LYS A 83 -4.63 -16.95 -0.69
CA LYS A 83 -5.84 -16.78 -1.52
C LYS A 83 -5.77 -15.55 -2.44
N TYR A 84 -5.26 -14.43 -1.94
CA TYR A 84 -5.19 -13.17 -2.67
C TYR A 84 -3.83 -12.88 -3.30
N GLU A 85 -2.86 -13.79 -3.19
CA GLU A 85 -1.53 -13.66 -3.79
C GLU A 85 -0.83 -12.37 -3.32
N CYS A 86 -0.93 -12.10 -2.02
CA CYS A 86 -0.37 -10.92 -1.37
C CYS A 86 0.70 -11.34 -0.36
N PRO A 87 1.99 -11.09 -0.63
CA PRO A 87 3.04 -11.37 0.33
C PRO A 87 3.02 -10.41 1.54
N LEU A 88 2.38 -9.24 1.43
CA LEU A 88 2.23 -8.28 2.52
C LEU A 88 0.79 -8.30 3.04
N PHE A 89 0.61 -8.08 4.33
CA PHE A 89 -0.72 -7.94 4.93
C PHE A 89 -0.77 -6.82 5.96
N VAL A 90 -1.98 -6.27 6.14
CA VAL A 90 -2.33 -5.29 7.16
C VAL A 90 -3.63 -5.73 7.80
N VAL A 91 -3.64 -5.93 9.12
CA VAL A 91 -4.83 -6.29 9.91
C VAL A 91 -5.17 -5.14 10.85
N GLY A 92 -6.36 -4.56 10.70
CA GLY A 92 -6.87 -3.55 11.63
C GLY A 92 -7.73 -4.16 12.73
N SER A 93 -7.53 -3.71 13.96
CA SER A 93 -8.24 -4.15 15.16
C SER A 93 -8.38 -3.01 16.17
N HIS A 94 -9.29 -3.14 17.12
CA HIS A 94 -9.41 -2.19 18.23
C HIS A 94 -9.83 -2.91 19.51
N SER A 95 -9.21 -2.57 20.64
CA SER A 95 -9.54 -3.10 21.97
C SER A 95 -9.13 -2.10 23.06
N LYS A 96 -9.58 -2.31 24.31
CA LYS A 96 -9.16 -1.47 25.44
C LYS A 96 -7.65 -1.54 25.71
N LYS A 97 -7.04 -2.72 25.60
CA LYS A 97 -5.60 -2.93 25.81
C LYS A 97 -4.76 -2.41 24.65
N ARG A 98 -5.30 -2.45 23.43
CA ARG A 98 -4.65 -2.04 22.19
C ARG A 98 -5.63 -1.21 21.35
N ALA A 99 -5.70 0.07 21.67
CA ALA A 99 -6.57 1.00 20.99
C ALA A 99 -6.02 1.31 19.59
N ASN A 100 -6.92 1.39 18.61
CA ASN A 100 -6.62 1.78 17.22
C ASN A 100 -5.41 1.08 16.62
N ASN A 101 -5.42 -0.25 16.65
CA ASN A 101 -4.24 -1.06 16.42
C ASN A 101 -4.21 -1.61 14.99
N ILE A 102 -3.05 -1.51 14.35
CA ILE A 102 -2.78 -2.15 13.08
C ILE A 102 -1.61 -3.12 13.24
N VAL A 103 -1.79 -4.35 12.77
CA VAL A 103 -0.70 -5.31 12.61
C VAL A 103 -0.29 -5.34 11.14
N MET A 104 0.96 -5.03 10.84
CA MET A 104 1.53 -5.15 9.50
C MET A 104 2.51 -6.32 9.47
N GLY A 105 2.52 -7.09 8.40
CA GLY A 105 3.46 -8.20 8.30
C GLY A 105 3.67 -8.68 6.89
N ARG A 106 4.60 -9.62 6.77
CA ARG A 106 5.01 -10.20 5.49
C ARG A 106 5.01 -11.71 5.60
N THR A 107 4.74 -12.35 4.48
CA THR A 107 4.80 -13.79 4.33
C THR A 107 5.94 -14.17 3.39
N PHE A 108 6.56 -15.31 3.66
CA PHE A 108 7.53 -15.97 2.82
C PHE A 108 7.12 -17.44 2.69
N ASP A 109 7.12 -17.97 1.47
CA ASP A 109 6.62 -19.32 1.17
C ASP A 109 5.23 -19.64 1.77
N ASN A 110 4.32 -18.65 1.70
CA ASN A 110 2.96 -18.72 2.25
C ASN A 110 2.86 -18.83 3.78
N GLN A 111 3.96 -18.72 4.50
CA GLN A 111 4.01 -18.65 5.96
C GLN A 111 4.35 -17.24 6.41
N VAL A 112 3.90 -16.82 7.59
CA VAL A 112 4.31 -15.53 8.14
C VAL A 112 5.82 -15.54 8.42
N LEU A 113 6.53 -14.54 7.89
CA LEU A 113 7.94 -14.30 8.17
C LEU A 113 8.10 -13.38 9.39
N ASP A 114 7.49 -12.20 9.32
CA ASP A 114 7.54 -11.19 10.36
C ASP A 114 6.23 -10.40 10.43
N MET A 115 5.93 -9.88 11.62
CA MET A 115 4.80 -8.98 11.85
C MET A 115 5.12 -7.98 12.96
N PHE A 116 4.57 -6.78 12.83
CA PHE A 116 4.75 -5.65 13.73
C PHE A 116 3.38 -5.12 14.14
N GLU A 117 3.22 -4.86 15.43
CA GLU A 117 2.02 -4.28 16.01
C GLU A 117 2.23 -2.78 16.22
N LEU A 118 1.30 -1.96 15.73
CA LEU A 118 1.39 -0.50 15.71
C LEU A 118 0.08 0.11 16.23
N GLY A 119 0.14 0.79 17.38
CA GLY A 119 -0.94 1.63 17.87
C GLY A 119 -0.96 2.97 17.14
N ILE A 120 -2.14 3.40 16.69
CA ILE A 120 -2.29 4.67 15.97
C ILE A 120 -2.74 5.78 16.92
N GLU A 121 -1.98 6.86 16.90
CA GLU A 121 -2.28 8.11 17.58
C GLU A 121 -2.26 9.28 16.57
N ASN A 122 -3.00 10.35 16.87
CA ASN A 122 -2.97 11.61 16.11
C ASN A 122 -3.21 11.49 14.58
N TYR A 123 -4.09 10.59 14.15
CA TYR A 123 -4.45 10.45 12.73
C TYR A 123 -5.29 11.64 12.24
N LYS A 124 -4.84 12.24 11.15
CA LYS A 124 -5.60 13.21 10.34
C LYS A 124 -5.94 12.57 8.98
N PRO A 125 -7.22 12.44 8.61
CA PRO A 125 -7.61 11.87 7.33
C PRO A 125 -7.07 12.66 6.14
N MET A 126 -6.73 11.96 5.04
CA MET A 126 -6.34 12.57 3.77
C MET A 126 -7.39 13.55 3.21
N ALA A 127 -8.66 13.41 3.63
CA ALA A 127 -9.76 14.30 3.25
C ALA A 127 -9.79 15.62 4.05
N GLU A 128 -9.19 15.67 5.25
CA GLU A 128 -9.17 16.88 6.10
C GLU A 128 -8.21 17.93 5.54
N PHE A 129 -7.19 17.51 4.80
CA PHE A 129 -6.25 18.39 4.13
C PHE A 129 -6.92 19.09 2.93
N LYS A 130 -7.78 20.09 3.18
CA LYS A 130 -8.49 20.87 2.15
C LYS A 130 -7.54 21.49 1.12
N ILE A 131 -6.34 21.88 1.56
CA ILE A 131 -5.31 22.41 0.67
C ILE A 131 -4.88 21.40 -0.40
N ARG A 132 -5.01 20.10 -0.14
CA ARG A 132 -4.71 19.05 -1.12
C ARG A 132 -5.55 19.21 -2.38
N ASN A 133 -6.86 19.39 -2.25
CA ASN A 133 -7.75 19.53 -3.40
C ASN A 133 -7.43 20.82 -4.16
N PHE A 134 -7.26 21.93 -3.44
CA PHE A 134 -6.84 23.19 -4.04
C PHE A 134 -5.53 23.07 -4.82
N LEU A 135 -4.50 22.45 -4.25
CA LEU A 135 -3.19 22.29 -4.89
C LEU A 135 -3.25 21.33 -6.07
N ILE A 136 -4.04 20.25 -5.97
CA ILE A 136 -4.30 19.37 -7.11
C ILE A 136 -4.96 20.17 -8.23
N ASP A 137 -6.03 20.91 -7.95
CA ASP A 137 -6.73 21.68 -8.98
C ASP A 137 -5.88 22.83 -9.55
N PHE A 138 -4.97 23.40 -8.74
CA PHE A 138 -4.09 24.50 -9.15
C PHE A 138 -2.92 24.02 -10.04
N PHE A 139 -2.30 22.87 -9.71
CA PHE A 139 -1.11 22.37 -10.40
C PHE A 139 -1.38 21.26 -11.41
N VAL A 140 -2.51 20.55 -11.32
CA VAL A 140 -2.89 19.53 -12.31
C VAL A 140 -3.57 20.19 -13.49
N GLY A 141 -2.95 20.04 -14.67
CA GLY A 141 -3.52 20.48 -15.95
C GLY A 141 -4.55 19.52 -16.54
N CYS A 142 -4.56 19.39 -17.87
CA CYS A 142 -5.49 18.51 -18.57
C CYS A 142 -5.25 17.03 -18.26
N LYS A 143 -6.33 16.23 -18.23
CA LYS A 143 -6.23 14.78 -18.11
C LYS A 143 -5.73 14.19 -19.43
N LEU A 144 -4.63 13.43 -19.36
CA LEU A 144 -4.05 12.75 -20.51
C LEU A 144 -4.37 11.26 -20.47
N GLU A 145 -4.71 10.67 -21.62
CA GLU A 145 -4.94 9.21 -21.74
C GLU A 145 -3.64 8.41 -21.69
N GLY A 146 -2.51 9.05 -21.99
CA GLY A 146 -1.18 8.46 -21.89
C GLY A 146 -0.10 9.52 -21.77
N LEU A 147 0.91 9.26 -20.94
CA LEU A 147 2.05 10.13 -20.72
C LEU A 147 3.34 9.39 -21.10
N LYS A 148 4.20 10.02 -21.90
CA LYS A 148 5.56 9.52 -22.15
C LYS A 148 6.41 9.71 -20.90
N LEU A 149 7.25 8.73 -20.56
CA LEU A 149 8.14 8.83 -19.39
C LEU A 149 9.05 10.06 -19.43
N SER A 150 9.45 10.51 -20.62
CA SER A 150 10.22 11.74 -20.81
C SER A 150 9.50 13.01 -20.35
N GLY A 151 8.16 12.98 -20.23
CA GLY A 151 7.38 14.10 -19.71
C GLY A 151 7.29 14.16 -18.18
N VAL A 152 7.84 13.17 -17.47
CA VAL A 152 7.90 13.18 -16.00
C VAL A 152 9.21 13.86 -15.57
N GLU A 153 9.22 15.19 -15.61
CA GLU A 153 10.44 15.98 -15.40
C GLU A 153 10.61 16.49 -13.96
N HIS A 154 9.50 16.75 -13.25
CA HIS A 154 9.54 17.28 -11.89
C HIS A 154 8.40 16.74 -11.02
N VAL A 155 8.59 16.82 -9.70
CA VAL A 155 7.60 16.46 -8.67
C VAL A 155 7.50 17.60 -7.67
N ILE A 156 6.26 18.00 -7.37
CA ILE A 156 5.94 18.90 -6.26
C ILE A 156 5.62 18.03 -5.03
N GLN A 157 6.33 18.25 -3.94
CA GLN A 157 6.07 17.64 -2.64
C GLN A 157 5.50 18.69 -1.69
N VAL A 158 4.36 18.38 -1.10
CA VAL A 158 3.69 19.23 -0.10
C VAL A 158 3.54 18.42 1.17
N VAL A 159 4.16 18.87 2.25
CA VAL A 159 4.15 18.21 3.55
C VAL A 159 3.52 19.13 4.58
N ALA A 160 2.43 18.70 5.20
CA ALA A 160 1.90 19.35 6.40
C ALA A 160 2.67 18.81 7.61
N HIS A 161 3.36 19.69 8.34
CA HIS A 161 4.12 19.33 9.53
C HIS A 161 3.84 20.36 10.63
N GLU A 162 3.31 19.87 11.76
CA GLU A 162 2.84 20.72 12.86
C GLU A 162 1.81 21.76 12.37
N SER A 163 2.18 23.04 12.42
CA SER A 163 1.40 24.19 11.94
C SER A 163 1.98 24.80 10.67
N LYS A 164 2.82 24.09 9.92
CA LYS A 164 3.47 24.57 8.69
C LYS A 164 3.13 23.69 7.50
N ILE A 165 3.18 24.30 6.31
CA ILE A 165 3.10 23.59 5.03
C ILE A 165 4.41 23.78 4.28
N LEU A 166 5.16 22.70 4.14
CA LEU A 166 6.43 22.66 3.44
C LEU A 166 6.18 22.35 1.96
N PHE A 167 6.58 23.24 1.08
CA PHE A 167 6.48 23.11 -0.37
C PHE A 167 7.88 22.92 -0.96
N ARG A 168 8.10 21.82 -1.68
CA ARG A 168 9.37 21.48 -2.32
C ARG A 168 9.14 21.07 -3.76
N CYS A 169 10.03 21.49 -4.64
CA CYS A 169 10.09 21.00 -6.02
C CYS A 169 11.34 20.15 -6.19
N TYR A 170 11.20 19.04 -6.91
CA TYR A 170 12.32 18.18 -7.27
C TYR A 170 12.31 17.91 -8.75
N LYS A 171 13.50 17.92 -9.36
CA LYS A 171 13.71 17.39 -10.70
C LYS A 171 13.84 15.88 -10.63
N VAL A 172 13.19 15.18 -11.55
CA VAL A 172 13.19 13.71 -11.64
C VAL A 172 14.29 13.27 -12.61
N ARG A 173 15.17 12.38 -12.16
CA ARG A 173 16.14 11.67 -13.00
C ARG A 173 15.77 10.20 -13.06
N LEU A 174 15.54 9.69 -14.27
CA LEU A 174 15.23 8.29 -14.54
C LEU A 174 16.46 7.61 -15.13
N SER A 175 16.99 6.60 -14.43
CA SER A 175 18.15 5.83 -14.86
C SER A 175 17.75 4.38 -15.23
N PRO A 176 18.33 3.78 -16.28
CA PRO A 176 18.08 2.37 -16.64
C PRO A 176 18.53 1.41 -15.53
N THR A 177 17.80 0.30 -15.34
CA THR A 177 18.15 -0.73 -14.34
C THR A 177 18.26 -2.14 -14.91
N GLY A 178 18.10 -2.31 -16.23
CA GLY A 178 18.01 -3.63 -16.87
C GLY A 178 16.68 -4.37 -16.61
N THR A 179 15.76 -3.79 -15.83
CA THR A 179 14.40 -4.29 -15.63
C THR A 179 13.38 -3.41 -16.36
N LYS A 180 12.10 -3.79 -16.29
CA LYS A 180 10.99 -2.97 -16.80
C LYS A 180 10.86 -1.62 -16.07
N TYR A 181 11.49 -1.44 -14.90
CA TYR A 181 11.32 -0.28 -14.04
C TYR A 181 12.58 0.60 -14.02
N SER A 182 12.44 1.90 -14.22
CA SER A 182 13.56 2.85 -14.11
C SER A 182 13.88 3.15 -12.64
N LYS A 183 15.16 3.36 -12.33
CA LYS A 183 15.58 3.93 -11.03
C LYS A 183 15.23 5.41 -11.03
N VAL A 184 14.59 5.87 -9.96
CA VAL A 184 14.17 7.27 -9.80
C VAL A 184 15.12 7.94 -8.80
N GLU A 185 15.73 9.03 -9.20
CA GLU A 185 16.52 9.92 -8.35
C GLU A 185 15.89 11.32 -8.37
N LEU A 186 15.91 12.00 -7.23
CA LEU A 186 15.33 13.32 -7.06
C LEU A 186 16.44 14.32 -6.76
N GLU A 187 16.45 15.43 -7.49
CA GLU A 187 17.37 16.55 -7.29
C GLU A 187 16.54 17.76 -6.85
N GLU A 188 16.83 18.34 -5.69
CA GLU A 188 16.07 19.49 -5.18
C GLU A 188 16.20 20.69 -6.14
N MET A 189 15.08 21.33 -6.42
CA MET A 189 15.01 22.52 -7.27
C MET A 189 14.14 23.60 -6.62
N ALA A 190 14.31 24.84 -7.06
CA ALA A 190 13.49 25.95 -6.62
C ALA A 190 12.04 25.83 -7.16
N PRO A 191 11.03 26.42 -6.48
CA PRO A 191 11.14 27.12 -5.19
C PRO A 191 11.05 26.16 -3.99
N ARG A 192 11.73 26.55 -2.90
CA ARG A 192 11.60 25.94 -1.58
C ARG A 192 10.86 26.93 -0.67
N ILE A 193 9.64 26.59 -0.26
CA ILE A 193 8.77 27.52 0.49
C ILE A 193 8.24 26.83 1.74
N ASP A 194 8.25 27.55 2.86
CA ASP A 194 7.62 27.12 4.11
C ASP A 194 6.49 28.11 4.40
N PHE A 195 5.23 27.67 4.24
CA PHE A 195 4.05 28.45 4.57
C PHE A 195 3.70 28.27 6.05
N PHE A 196 3.25 29.36 6.70
CA PHE A 196 2.78 29.40 8.08
C PHE A 196 1.28 29.12 8.20
#